data_AF-N8YV32-F1
#
_entry.id   AF-N8YV32-F1
#
_cell.length_a   1.000
_cell.length_b   1.000
_cell.length_c   1.000
_cell.angle_alpha   90.00
_cell.angle_beta   90.00
_cell.angle_gamma   90.00
#
_symmetry.space_group_name_H-M   'P 1'
#
loop_
_entity.id
_entity.type
_entity.pdbx_description
1 polymer ?
#
loop_
_entity_poly.entity_id
_entity_poly.type
_entity_poly.pdbx_seq_one_letter_code
_entity_poly.pdbx_strand_id
1 'polypeptide(L)'
;MITTLNKSKTTLTINRQEFKSALDKIGAGIAKQIIALKKAKQSYDAGDIAREVIAEANIFEAIIEGFNEAEETNLKLADITNLDAAQEWIDEFLEKYSEA
;
A
#
# COMPACT_ATOMS: atom_id res chain seq x y z
N MET A 1 -1.13 -21.66 -21.55
CA MET A 1 -1.95 -22.27 -20.49
C MET A 1 -3.04 -21.26 -20.16
N ILE A 2 -4.31 -21.54 -20.49
CA ILE A 2 -5.42 -20.65 -20.15
C ILE A 2 -5.82 -20.99 -18.72
N THR A 3 -5.49 -20.11 -17.78
CA THR A 3 -6.03 -20.12 -16.43
C THR A 3 -7.50 -19.72 -16.52
N THR A 4 -8.39 -20.69 -16.35
CA THR A 4 -9.83 -20.45 -16.27
C THR A 4 -10.11 -19.65 -14.99
N LEU A 5 -10.39 -18.35 -15.13
CA LEU A 5 -10.86 -17.52 -14.01
C LEU A 5 -12.27 -17.97 -13.60
N ASN A 6 -12.35 -18.48 -12.38
CA ASN A 6 -13.61 -18.84 -11.77
C ASN A 6 -14.35 -17.55 -11.36
N LYS A 7 -15.35 -17.14 -12.15
CA LYS A 7 -16.17 -15.91 -12.01
C LYS A 7 -16.94 -15.78 -10.68
N SER A 8 -16.73 -16.68 -9.72
CA SER A 8 -17.43 -16.78 -8.44
C SER A 8 -16.67 -16.21 -7.24
N LYS A 9 -15.42 -15.75 -7.41
CA LYS A 9 -14.62 -15.12 -6.35
C LYS A 9 -14.50 -13.62 -6.57
N THR A 10 -15.57 -12.89 -6.27
CA THR A 10 -15.59 -11.42 -6.23
C THR A 10 -14.88 -10.84 -5.02
N THR A 11 -14.28 -11.67 -4.15
CA THR A 11 -13.58 -11.23 -2.93
C THR A 11 -12.07 -11.25 -3.12
N LEU A 12 -11.44 -10.10 -2.88
CA LEU A 12 -9.98 -9.99 -2.83
C LEU A 12 -9.50 -10.61 -1.50
N THR A 13 -8.71 -11.66 -1.60
CA THR A 13 -7.93 -12.15 -0.46
C THR A 13 -6.56 -11.50 -0.56
N ILE A 14 -6.22 -10.59 0.37
CA ILE A 14 -4.94 -9.86 0.28
C ILE A 14 -3.79 -10.85 0.44
N ASN A 15 -2.95 -10.95 -0.59
CA ASN A 15 -1.68 -11.66 -0.50
C ASN A 15 -0.63 -10.77 0.20
N ARG A 16 0.01 -11.28 1.25
CA ARG A 16 1.05 -10.55 1.99
C ARG A 16 2.19 -10.06 1.09
N GLN A 17 2.59 -10.82 0.08
CA GLN A 17 3.68 -10.48 -0.82
C GLN A 17 3.32 -9.28 -1.72
N GLU A 18 2.11 -9.28 -2.27
CA GLU A 18 1.62 -8.19 -3.12
C GLU A 18 1.43 -6.90 -2.31
N PHE A 19 0.88 -7.03 -1.10
CA PHE A 19 0.72 -5.92 -0.17
C PHE A 19 2.07 -5.30 0.23
N LYS A 20 3.06 -6.14 0.59
CA LYS A 20 4.41 -5.69 0.90
C LYS A 20 5.08 -5.00 -0.29
N SER A 21 4.89 -5.52 -1.50
CA SER A 21 5.40 -4.89 -2.73
C SER A 21 4.79 -3.51 -2.97
N ALA A 22 3.50 -3.32 -2.70
CA ALA A 22 2.86 -2.01 -2.76
C ALA A 22 3.42 -1.04 -1.70
N LEU A 23 3.59 -1.51 -0.45
CA LEU A 23 4.21 -0.72 0.61
C LEU A 23 5.66 -0.35 0.30
N ASP A 24 6.45 -1.23 -0.33
CA ASP A 24 7.83 -0.94 -0.71
C ASP A 24 7.90 0.19 -1.76
N LYS A 25 6.97 0.22 -2.73
CA LYS A 25 6.85 1.33 -3.69
C LYS A 25 6.54 2.66 -2.99
N ILE A 26 5.65 2.63 -2.00
CA ILE A 26 5.33 3.80 -1.16
C ILE A 26 6.55 4.24 -0.35
N GLY A 27 7.25 3.31 0.28
CA GLY A 27 8.47 3.57 1.04
C GLY A 27 9.56 4.24 0.20
N ALA A 28 9.71 3.85 -1.07
CA ALA A 28 10.61 4.52 -2.00
C ALA A 28 10.18 5.96 -2.32
N GLY A 29 8.87 6.23 -2.39
CA GLY A 29 8.32 7.58 -2.52
C GLY A 29 8.61 8.45 -1.30
N ILE A 30 8.32 7.94 -0.10
CA ILE A 30 8.59 8.61 1.18
C ILE A 30 10.09 8.94 1.32
N ALA A 31 10.98 7.99 1.01
CA ALA A 31 12.42 8.22 1.06
C ALA A 31 12.88 9.37 0.15
N LYS A 32 12.31 9.48 -1.06
CA LYS A 32 12.58 10.60 -1.97
C LYS A 32 12.11 11.93 -1.40
N GLN A 33 10.94 11.97 -0.78
CA GLN A 33 10.40 13.18 -0.13
C GLN A 33 11.28 13.61 1.05
N ILE A 34 11.67 12.68 1.93
CA ILE A 34 12.58 12.95 3.05
C ILE A 34 13.90 13.57 2.54
N ILE A 35 14.49 13.02 1.48
CA ILE A 35 15.73 13.56 0.89
C ILE A 35 15.52 14.97 0.35
N ALA A 36 14.40 15.23 -0.34
CA ALA A 36 14.08 16.55 -0.87
C ALA A 36 13.93 17.59 0.25
N LEU A 37 13.21 17.27 1.32
CA LEU A 37 13.01 18.15 2.48
C LEU A 37 14.32 18.42 3.23
N LYS A 38 15.15 17.39 3.43
CA LYS A 38 16.51 17.53 4.01
C LYS A 38 17.38 18.47 3.16
N LYS A 39 17.34 18.36 1.84
CA LYS A 39 18.05 19.29 0.92
C LYS A 39 17.52 20.72 1.04
N ALA A 40 16.21 20.88 1.23
CA ALA A 40 15.57 22.17 1.46
C ALA A 40 15.79 22.73 2.88
N LYS A 41 16.52 22.01 3.76
CA LYS A 41 16.72 22.33 5.19
C LYS A 41 15.42 22.47 5.98
N GLN A 42 14.35 21.83 5.52
CA GLN A 42 13.08 21.74 6.25
C GLN A 42 13.12 20.53 7.18
N SER A 43 12.72 20.73 8.43
CA SER A 43 12.55 19.65 9.40
C SER A 43 11.13 19.13 9.30
N TYR A 44 10.99 17.83 9.08
CA TYR A 44 9.71 17.13 9.04
C TYR A 44 9.95 15.71 9.60
N ASP A 45 9.01 15.20 10.39
CA ASP A 45 9.05 13.85 10.97
C ASP A 45 8.83 12.76 9.92
N ALA A 46 9.72 11.76 9.85
CA ALA A 46 9.64 10.74 8.83
C ALA A 46 8.38 9.86 8.95
N GLY A 47 7.90 9.63 10.18
CA GLY A 47 6.67 8.91 10.46
C GLY A 47 5.43 9.66 9.99
N ASP A 48 5.39 10.97 10.19
CA ASP A 48 4.30 11.81 9.71
C ASP A 48 4.22 11.85 8.18
N ILE A 49 5.36 11.90 7.45
CA ILE A 49 5.36 11.81 5.97
C ILE A 49 4.81 10.45 5.55
N ALA A 50 5.25 9.39 6.22
CA ALA A 50 4.81 8.05 5.88
C ALA A 50 3.29 7.89 6.05
N ARG A 51 2.74 8.39 7.16
CA ARG A 51 1.28 8.39 7.41
C ARG A 51 0.54 9.24 6.39
N GLU A 52 1.02 10.44 6.10
CA GLU A 52 0.40 11.36 5.12
C GLU A 52 0.38 10.72 3.73
N VAL A 53 1.51 10.19 3.25
CA VAL A 53 1.60 9.54 1.94
C VAL A 53 0.72 8.29 1.86
N ILE A 54 0.67 7.46 2.91
CA ILE A 54 -0.20 6.27 2.94
C ILE A 54 -1.68 6.68 2.89
N ALA A 55 -2.05 7.74 3.61
CA ALA A 55 -3.41 8.26 3.64
C ALA A 55 -3.81 8.91 2.30
N GLU A 56 -2.95 9.77 1.74
CA GLU A 56 -3.16 10.40 0.44
C GLU A 56 -3.27 9.38 -0.69
N ALA A 57 -2.42 8.35 -0.67
CA ALA A 57 -2.44 7.29 -1.67
C ALA A 57 -3.60 6.30 -1.48
N ASN A 58 -4.33 6.38 -0.35
CA ASN A 58 -5.32 5.39 0.10
C ASN A 58 -4.89 3.96 -0.28
N ILE A 59 -3.89 3.43 0.42
CA ILE A 59 -3.16 2.21 0.05
C ILE A 59 -4.06 1.02 -0.36
N PHE A 60 -5.24 0.89 0.23
CA PHE A 60 -6.20 -0.14 -0.15
C PHE A 60 -6.81 0.07 -1.54
N GLU A 61 -7.13 1.31 -1.90
CA GLU A 61 -7.60 1.66 -3.24
C GLU A 61 -6.51 1.44 -4.29
N ALA A 62 -5.26 1.84 -4.01
CA ALA A 62 -4.13 1.62 -4.91
C ALA A 62 -3.86 0.12 -5.17
N ILE A 63 -4.03 -0.72 -4.15
CA ILE A 63 -3.88 -2.19 -4.29
C ILE A 63 -5.02 -2.78 -5.11
N ILE A 64 -6.25 -2.33 -4.87
CA ILE A 64 -7.42 -2.77 -5.65
C ILE A 64 -7.29 -2.34 -7.12
N GLU A 65 -6.87 -1.11 -7.38
CA GLU A 65 -6.66 -0.59 -8.73
C GLU A 65 -5.60 -1.40 -9.46
N GLY A 66 -4.43 -1.61 -8.84
CA GLY A 66 -3.37 -2.42 -9.44
C GLY A 66 -3.78 -3.88 -9.70
N PHE A 67 -4.59 -4.47 -8.83
CA PHE A 67 -5.13 -5.81 -9.05
C PHE A 67 -6.18 -5.83 -10.17
N ASN A 68 -7.09 -4.85 -10.20
CA ASN A 68 -8.09 -4.70 -11.26
C ASN A 68 -7.45 -4.49 -12.63
N GLU A 69 -6.36 -3.72 -12.71
CA GLU A 69 -5.60 -3.54 -13.94
C GLU A 69 -4.88 -4.82 -14.39
N ALA A 70 -4.23 -5.53 -13.46
CA ALA A 70 -3.45 -6.72 -13.79
C ALA A 70 -4.31 -7.92 -14.20
N GLU A 71 -5.48 -8.09 -13.54
CA GLU A 71 -6.34 -9.26 -13.69
C GLU A 71 -7.64 -8.97 -14.45
N GLU A 72 -7.79 -7.75 -15.00
CA GLU A 72 -9.00 -7.27 -15.68
C GLU A 72 -10.28 -7.43 -14.83
N THR A 73 -10.20 -7.07 -13.54
CA THR A 73 -11.31 -7.19 -12.58
C THR A 73 -11.96 -5.84 -12.23
N ASN A 74 -13.03 -5.87 -11.42
CA ASN A 74 -13.76 -4.66 -10.97
C ASN A 74 -14.12 -4.74 -9.47
N LEU A 75 -13.12 -5.04 -8.66
CA LEU A 75 -13.22 -5.16 -7.20
C LEU A 75 -13.32 -3.79 -6.55
N LYS A 76 -13.96 -3.74 -5.38
CA LYS A 76 -14.12 -2.55 -4.53
C LYS A 76 -13.51 -2.79 -3.15
N LEU A 77 -13.36 -1.72 -2.36
CA LEU A 77 -12.85 -1.80 -0.98
C LEU A 77 -13.62 -2.79 -0.10
N ALA A 78 -14.94 -2.84 -0.26
CA ALA A 78 -15.81 -3.78 0.48
C ALA A 78 -15.55 -5.27 0.14
N ASP A 79 -14.85 -5.55 -0.95
CA ASP A 79 -14.51 -6.91 -1.38
C ASP A 79 -13.21 -7.41 -0.74
N ILE A 80 -12.51 -6.58 0.05
CA ILE A 80 -11.35 -6.98 0.83
C ILE A 80 -11.79 -7.76 2.07
N THR A 81 -11.31 -8.99 2.19
CA THR A 81 -11.72 -9.92 3.27
C THR A 81 -10.87 -9.87 4.53
N ASN A 82 -9.70 -9.22 4.49
CA ASN A 82 -8.72 -9.29 5.59
C ASN A 82 -8.05 -7.94 5.84
N LEU A 83 -8.86 -6.91 6.13
CA LEU A 83 -8.40 -5.55 6.41
C LEU A 83 -7.52 -5.50 7.66
N ASP A 84 -7.82 -6.29 8.70
CA ASP A 84 -7.05 -6.30 9.94
C ASP A 84 -5.60 -6.73 9.72
N ALA A 85 -5.38 -7.83 8.97
CA ALA A 85 -4.02 -8.29 8.66
C ALA A 85 -3.25 -7.27 7.80
N ALA A 86 -3.94 -6.57 6.90
CA ALA A 86 -3.33 -5.53 6.08
C ALA A 86 -2.99 -4.28 6.89
N GLN A 87 -3.83 -3.91 7.86
CA GLN A 87 -3.54 -2.85 8.81
C GLN A 87 -2.32 -3.20 9.67
N GLU A 88 -2.21 -4.44 10.16
CA GLU A 88 -1.02 -4.92 10.87
C GLU A 88 0.26 -4.76 10.03
N TRP A 89 0.20 -5.02 8.72
CA TRP A 89 1.36 -4.83 7.84
C TRP A 89 1.67 -3.36 7.55
N ILE A 90 0.66 -2.48 7.55
CA ILE A 90 0.87 -1.02 7.49
C ILE A 90 1.58 -0.57 8.78
N ASP A 91 1.14 -1.07 9.92
CA ASP A 91 1.75 -0.74 11.21
C ASP A 91 3.21 -1.24 11.27
N GLU A 92 3.48 -2.50 10.87
CA GLU A 92 4.84 -3.05 10.68
C GLU A 92 5.70 -2.16 9.74
N PHE A 93 5.09 -1.57 8.71
CA PHE A 93 5.78 -0.68 7.77
C PHE A 93 6.09 0.67 8.39
N LEU A 94 5.13 1.27 9.10
CA LEU A 94 5.26 2.55 9.75
C LEU A 94 6.26 2.52 10.92
N GLU A 95 6.42 1.38 11.58
CA GLU A 95 7.43 1.19 12.63
C GLU A 95 8.85 1.57 12.14
N LYS A 96 9.17 1.29 10.87
CA LYS A 96 10.46 1.65 10.24
C LYS A 96 10.73 3.16 10.21
N TYR A 97 9.69 3.97 10.30
CA TYR A 97 9.74 5.43 10.30
C TYR A 97 9.50 6.03 11.68
N SER A 98 9.19 5.19 12.70
CA SER A 98 8.89 5.63 14.06
C SER A 98 10.14 5.81 14.96
N GLU A 99 11.31 5.37 14.50
CA GLU A 99 12.61 5.57 15.17
C GLU A 99 13.53 6.53 14.39
N ALA A 100 13.04 7.72 14.05
CA ALA A 100 13.83 8.79 13.40
C ALA A 100 14.21 9.92 14.36
#